data_AF-A0A1F8P4K7-F1
#
_entry.id   AF-A0A1F8P4K7-F1
#
_cell.length_a   1.000
_cell.length_b   1.000
_cell.length_c   1.000
_cell.angle_alpha   90.00
_cell.angle_beta   90.00
_cell.angle_gamma   90.00
#
_symmetry.space_group_name_H-M   'P 1'
#
loop_
_entity.id
_entity.type
_entity.pdbx_description
1 polymer ?
#
loop_
_entity_poly.entity_id
_entity_poly.type
_entity_poly.pdbx_seq_one_letter_code
_entity_poly.pdbx_strand_id
1 'polypeptide(L)'
;MLPVESIKEKLNIFSGNGGGIDSWLSCSKTQTILESLKDLEKYPLTRARFNQLLTLAHEAPISEAMFKYYWLSSSADHPYDVTAIPEYDESWINSAFITSIDQFYWGMYRFYVDALLYFGSIRTAYQTFRELSDDELKDFFKPFVFRDAVSNRGLALDSNTIPKDDRYLISEMACKSYEIGAKGETEITKMLLDMYKESQLNGRHTVSIRQLLTGENSEKYKEYQMQLELSADDYMEETIQNEEDIKQKVGRVSDKFKAIHTLALDNTEKYLSMVGDLDVYVATSMRTRYDFRTMADFCERVFGDERLKSLNIRYFDPTLSAARHHEDKGLIECLMVKCAKALVMHAGARDSFGKDAEATMALSLGKPVVIFCNEEGRKKFFKEVHPLSRLIHFDTGVAVGALVTSSERDVSELLYRTLTNKMQYVLEQREPGYLILKEKLTNCIVRLQTNDDYLRETFWNYYHHKLHRVNKDEISK
;
A
#
# COMPACT_ATOMS: atom_id res chain seq x y z
N MET A 1 10.92 30.22 -31.33
CA MET A 1 12.08 30.24 -30.41
C MET A 1 11.67 30.86 -29.08
N LEU A 2 11.85 30.13 -27.99
CA LEU A 2 11.59 30.63 -26.64
C LEU A 2 12.77 31.48 -26.13
N PRO A 3 12.54 32.51 -25.30
CA PRO A 3 13.61 33.17 -24.56
C PRO A 3 14.36 32.19 -23.64
N VAL A 4 15.65 32.43 -23.39
CA VAL A 4 16.47 31.58 -22.51
C VAL A 4 15.89 31.53 -21.09
N GLU A 5 15.34 32.65 -20.63
CA GLU A 5 14.68 32.81 -19.35
C GLU A 5 13.45 31.90 -19.22
N SER A 6 12.65 31.79 -20.29
CA SER A 6 11.49 30.89 -20.32
C SER A 6 11.90 29.41 -20.29
N ILE A 7 13.02 29.06 -20.95
CA ILE A 7 13.58 27.71 -20.90
C ILE A 7 14.09 27.40 -19.48
N LYS A 8 14.79 28.36 -18.86
CA LYS A 8 15.28 28.23 -17.49
C LYS A 8 14.13 28.03 -16.51
N GLU A 9 13.08 28.83 -16.61
CA GLU A 9 11.88 28.71 -15.78
C GLU A 9 11.21 27.35 -15.95
N LYS A 10 11.04 26.89 -17.19
CA LYS A 10 10.47 25.57 -17.50
C LYS A 10 11.30 24.42 -16.92
N LEU A 11 12.62 24.51 -17.00
CA LEU A 11 13.53 23.46 -16.51
C LEU A 11 13.93 23.61 -15.04
N ASN A 12 13.41 24.62 -14.33
CA ASN A 12 13.85 24.94 -12.96
C ASN A 12 13.64 23.76 -11.98
N ILE A 13 12.60 22.95 -12.19
CA ILE A 13 12.33 21.74 -11.38
C ILE A 13 13.46 20.70 -11.44
N PHE A 14 14.30 20.74 -12.48
CA PHE A 14 15.47 19.87 -12.68
C PHE A 14 16.78 20.55 -12.28
N SER A 15 16.71 21.60 -11.44
CA SER A 15 17.89 22.29 -10.92
C SER A 15 17.99 22.08 -9.40
N GLY A 16 18.92 21.23 -9.00
CA GLY A 16 19.17 20.88 -7.61
C GLY A 16 20.64 20.95 -7.23
N ASN A 17 20.93 20.43 -6.04
CA ASN A 17 22.27 20.32 -5.45
C ASN A 17 22.63 18.85 -5.12
N GLY A 18 21.88 17.88 -5.66
CA GLY A 18 22.06 16.45 -5.41
C GLY A 18 23.32 15.84 -6.01
N GLY A 19 24.00 16.56 -6.91
CA GLY A 19 25.05 16.01 -7.77
C GLY A 19 24.46 15.19 -8.93
N GLY A 20 25.29 14.79 -9.89
CA GLY A 20 24.78 14.08 -11.06
C GLY A 20 24.01 15.03 -11.99
N ILE A 21 23.12 14.47 -12.81
CA ILE A 21 22.26 15.29 -13.66
C ILE A 21 21.34 16.24 -12.86
N ASP A 22 21.23 16.11 -11.53
CA ASP A 22 20.51 17.09 -10.70
C ASP A 22 21.20 18.46 -10.60
N SER A 23 22.53 18.50 -10.74
CA SER A 23 23.32 19.74 -10.67
C SER A 23 23.60 20.40 -12.01
N TRP A 24 23.14 19.83 -13.12
CA TRP A 24 23.63 20.21 -14.45
C TRP A 24 23.27 21.64 -14.87
N LEU A 25 22.15 22.18 -14.37
CA LEU A 25 21.71 23.57 -14.58
C LEU A 25 22.18 24.55 -13.49
N SER A 26 22.95 24.06 -12.51
CA SER A 26 23.51 24.87 -11.42
C SER A 26 25.01 25.14 -11.60
N CYS A 27 25.56 24.89 -12.80
CA CYS A 27 26.99 24.98 -13.09
C CYS A 27 27.41 26.34 -13.68
N SER A 28 28.73 26.58 -13.80
CA SER A 28 29.26 27.80 -14.41
C SER A 28 28.94 27.95 -15.91
N LYS A 29 28.46 26.88 -16.55
CA LYS A 29 28.14 26.82 -17.99
C LYS A 29 26.63 26.80 -18.29
N THR A 30 25.77 27.03 -17.29
CA THR A 30 24.31 27.00 -17.46
C THR A 30 23.81 27.86 -18.62
N GLN A 31 24.34 29.07 -18.80
CA GLN A 31 23.92 29.95 -19.90
C GLN A 31 24.17 29.32 -21.27
N THR A 32 25.37 28.75 -21.49
CA THR A 32 25.73 28.06 -22.74
C THR A 32 24.85 26.82 -23.00
N ILE A 33 24.51 26.09 -21.93
CA ILE A 33 23.60 24.95 -22.01
C ILE A 33 22.21 25.40 -22.44
N LEU A 34 21.64 26.42 -21.79
CA LEU A 34 20.30 26.92 -22.12
C LEU A 34 20.23 27.54 -23.53
N GLU A 35 21.27 28.27 -23.95
CA GLU A 35 21.39 28.78 -25.32
C GLU A 35 21.41 27.64 -26.35
N SER A 36 22.06 26.52 -26.03
CA SER A 36 22.08 25.35 -26.90
C SER A 36 20.70 24.69 -27.04
N LEU A 37 19.86 24.75 -26.00
CA LEU A 37 18.49 24.23 -26.01
C LEU A 37 17.46 25.18 -26.65
N LYS A 38 17.83 26.43 -26.91
CA LYS A 38 16.94 27.45 -27.48
C LYS A 38 16.44 27.11 -28.88
N ASP A 39 17.32 26.49 -29.68
CA ASP A 39 17.12 26.29 -31.12
C ASP A 39 16.95 24.82 -31.49
N LEU A 40 16.31 24.01 -30.63
CA LEU A 40 16.13 22.56 -30.87
C LEU A 40 15.37 22.24 -32.16
N GLU A 41 14.45 23.10 -32.59
CA GLU A 41 13.72 22.95 -33.86
C GLU A 41 14.67 23.02 -35.07
N LYS A 42 15.66 23.91 -35.01
CA LYS A 42 16.64 24.12 -36.09
C LYS A 42 17.82 23.16 -35.97
N TYR A 43 18.22 22.85 -34.75
CA TYR A 43 19.35 22.00 -34.41
C TYR A 43 18.89 20.95 -33.38
N PRO A 44 18.27 19.85 -33.83
CA PRO A 44 17.82 18.80 -32.93
C PRO A 44 18.96 18.28 -32.02
N LEU A 45 18.63 17.95 -30.78
CA LEU A 45 19.61 17.41 -29.84
C LEU A 45 19.80 15.92 -30.13
N THR A 46 20.95 15.58 -30.70
CA THR A 46 21.43 14.20 -30.79
C THR A 46 22.01 13.77 -29.45
N ARG A 47 22.12 12.46 -29.20
CA ARG A 47 22.82 11.93 -28.01
C ARG A 47 24.24 12.49 -27.88
N ALA A 48 24.99 12.57 -28.98
CA ALA A 48 26.35 13.08 -28.98
C ALA A 48 26.40 14.54 -28.51
N ARG A 49 25.49 15.39 -29.00
CA ARG A 49 25.38 16.78 -28.57
C ARG A 49 24.91 16.88 -27.12
N PHE A 50 23.98 16.04 -26.68
CA PHE A 50 23.55 16.02 -25.28
C PHE A 50 24.70 15.64 -24.34
N ASN A 51 25.49 14.63 -24.70
CA ASN A 51 26.69 14.24 -23.95
C ASN A 51 27.75 15.35 -23.87
N GLN A 52 27.86 16.21 -24.89
CA GLN A 52 28.71 17.41 -24.80
C GLN A 52 28.17 18.41 -23.78
N LEU A 53 26.85 18.64 -23.74
CA LEU A 53 26.23 19.52 -22.75
C LEU A 53 26.40 18.97 -21.32
N LEU A 54 26.23 17.65 -21.13
CA LEU A 54 26.49 16.98 -19.86
C LEU A 54 27.95 17.15 -19.43
N THR A 55 28.90 16.96 -20.35
CA THR A 55 30.33 17.15 -20.09
C THR A 55 30.65 18.59 -19.68
N LEU A 56 30.03 19.59 -20.33
CA LEU A 56 30.17 21.01 -19.96
C LEU A 56 29.62 21.30 -18.55
N ALA A 57 28.63 20.52 -18.12
CA ALA A 57 28.08 20.57 -16.78
C ALA A 57 28.88 19.74 -15.75
N HIS A 58 30.02 19.16 -16.14
CA HIS A 58 30.83 18.22 -15.36
C HIS A 58 30.14 16.90 -15.02
N GLU A 59 29.18 16.49 -15.85
CA GLU A 59 28.48 15.21 -15.74
C GLU A 59 28.95 14.19 -16.76
N ALA A 60 28.93 12.91 -16.38
CA ALA A 60 29.29 11.82 -17.28
C ALA A 60 28.30 11.71 -18.45
N PRO A 61 28.71 11.20 -19.62
CA PRO A 61 27.81 10.96 -20.74
C PRO A 61 26.80 9.84 -20.44
N ILE A 62 25.70 9.81 -21.21
CA ILE A 62 24.70 8.74 -21.17
C ILE A 62 24.83 7.77 -22.35
N SER A 63 24.39 6.52 -22.11
CA SER A 63 24.28 5.47 -23.10
C SER A 63 23.24 5.78 -24.17
N GLU A 64 23.30 5.06 -25.27
CA GLU A 64 22.27 5.12 -26.31
C GLU A 64 20.92 4.63 -25.80
N ALA A 65 20.93 3.59 -24.96
CA ALA A 65 19.74 3.01 -24.39
C ALA A 65 19.01 4.01 -23.49
N MET A 66 19.71 4.66 -22.56
CA MET A 66 19.09 5.68 -21.70
C MET A 66 18.51 6.85 -22.52
N PHE A 67 19.24 7.31 -23.54
CA PHE A 67 18.76 8.40 -24.41
C PHE A 67 17.49 8.00 -25.17
N LYS A 68 17.46 6.80 -25.76
CA LYS A 68 16.26 6.30 -26.45
C LYS A 68 15.10 6.09 -25.49
N TYR A 69 15.36 5.45 -24.35
CA TYR A 69 14.35 5.07 -23.37
C TYR A 69 13.55 6.27 -22.87
N TYR A 70 14.25 7.35 -22.50
CA TYR A 70 13.60 8.50 -21.85
C TYR A 70 13.05 9.54 -22.81
N TRP A 71 13.65 9.72 -23.99
CA TRP A 71 13.27 10.83 -24.88
C TRP A 71 12.66 10.39 -26.22
N LEU A 72 12.81 9.13 -26.62
CA LEU A 72 12.45 8.66 -27.97
C LEU A 72 11.51 7.44 -27.95
N SER A 73 11.16 6.91 -26.79
CA SER A 73 10.25 5.76 -26.67
C SER A 73 9.25 5.92 -25.54
N SER A 74 8.09 5.30 -25.68
CA SER A 74 7.10 5.10 -24.62
C SER A 74 6.78 3.62 -24.58
N SER A 75 7.56 2.86 -23.81
CA SER A 75 7.28 1.43 -23.64
C SER A 75 5.89 1.25 -23.06
N ALA A 76 5.06 0.41 -23.69
CA ALA A 76 3.78 0.00 -23.13
C ALA A 76 3.95 -0.74 -21.79
N ASP A 77 5.16 -1.25 -21.56
CA ASP A 77 5.58 -2.03 -20.39
C ASP A 77 6.34 -1.17 -19.37
N HIS A 78 6.07 0.14 -19.29
CA HIS A 78 6.61 0.95 -18.19
C HIS A 78 5.76 0.77 -16.93
N PRO A 79 6.32 0.83 -15.70
CA PRO A 79 5.56 0.58 -14.48
C PRO A 79 4.46 1.60 -14.15
N TYR A 80 4.35 2.70 -14.90
CA TYR A 80 3.32 3.71 -14.78
C TYR A 80 3.04 4.39 -16.13
N ASP A 81 1.99 5.22 -16.19
CA ASP A 81 1.54 5.85 -17.43
C ASP A 81 2.45 7.05 -17.82
N VAL A 82 3.40 6.81 -18.71
CA VAL A 82 4.31 7.84 -19.24
C VAL A 82 3.63 8.83 -20.19
N THR A 83 2.45 8.50 -20.70
CA THR A 83 1.67 9.36 -21.61
C THR A 83 0.87 10.41 -20.85
N ALA A 84 0.63 10.18 -19.56
CA ALA A 84 -0.04 11.14 -18.67
C ALA A 84 0.90 12.21 -18.07
N ILE A 85 2.18 12.18 -18.43
CA ILE A 85 3.19 13.15 -18.00
C ILE A 85 2.99 14.47 -18.76
N PRO A 86 3.21 15.63 -18.11
CA PRO A 86 3.10 16.92 -18.79
C PRO A 86 3.92 16.98 -20.08
N GLU A 87 3.37 17.71 -21.05
CA GLU A 87 3.95 17.95 -22.37
C GLU A 87 4.02 16.75 -23.32
N TYR A 88 3.66 15.53 -22.92
CA TYR A 88 3.73 14.35 -23.79
C TYR A 88 3.10 14.56 -25.18
N ASP A 89 3.82 14.17 -26.22
CA ASP A 89 3.35 14.11 -27.61
C ASP A 89 3.76 12.77 -28.26
N GLU A 90 2.81 12.11 -28.90
CA GLU A 90 3.00 10.81 -29.55
C GLU A 90 4.00 10.88 -30.73
N SER A 91 4.16 12.05 -31.36
CA SER A 91 5.10 12.24 -32.48
C SER A 91 6.57 12.08 -32.09
N TRP A 92 6.90 12.11 -30.80
CA TRP A 92 8.26 11.91 -30.31
C TRP A 92 8.69 10.45 -30.31
N ILE A 93 7.73 9.53 -30.35
CA ILE A 93 8.00 8.10 -30.28
C ILE A 93 8.63 7.65 -31.60
N ASN A 94 9.74 6.93 -31.49
CA ASN A 94 10.61 6.53 -32.60
C ASN A 94 11.28 7.71 -33.34
N SER A 95 11.26 8.92 -32.78
CA SER A 95 12.12 9.99 -33.27
C SER A 95 13.59 9.59 -33.12
N ALA A 96 14.46 10.10 -33.99
CA ALA A 96 15.90 9.92 -33.86
C ALA A 96 16.55 10.93 -32.87
N PHE A 97 15.88 12.05 -32.61
CA PHE A 97 16.44 13.21 -31.91
C PHE A 97 15.40 13.92 -31.03
N ILE A 98 15.88 14.78 -30.14
CA ILE A 98 15.02 15.70 -29.38
C ILE A 98 14.87 16.99 -30.19
N THR A 99 13.63 17.31 -30.54
CA THR A 99 13.31 18.40 -31.49
C THR A 99 12.69 19.63 -30.84
N SER A 100 12.24 19.52 -29.59
CA SER A 100 11.62 20.62 -28.84
C SER A 100 12.06 20.62 -27.38
N ILE A 101 11.87 21.76 -26.71
CA ILE A 101 12.08 21.85 -25.26
C ILE A 101 11.08 20.99 -24.48
N ASP A 102 9.89 20.79 -25.03
CA ASP A 102 8.82 20.00 -24.44
C ASP A 102 9.20 18.52 -24.42
N GLN A 103 9.76 18.01 -25.52
CA GLN A 103 10.29 16.65 -25.59
C GLN A 103 11.46 16.45 -24.61
N PHE A 104 12.35 17.45 -24.51
CA PHE A 104 13.45 17.44 -23.55
C PHE A 104 12.93 17.38 -22.11
N TYR A 105 11.96 18.24 -21.78
CA TYR A 105 11.30 18.31 -20.48
C TYR A 105 10.64 16.98 -20.12
N TRP A 106 9.88 16.38 -21.05
CA TRP A 106 9.19 15.11 -20.83
C TRP A 106 10.15 13.97 -20.47
N GLY A 107 11.26 13.83 -21.18
CA GLY A 107 12.25 12.78 -20.86
C GLY A 107 12.98 13.03 -19.54
N MET A 108 13.30 14.29 -19.21
CA MET A 108 13.83 14.65 -17.89
C MET A 108 12.83 14.34 -16.78
N TYR A 109 11.56 14.67 -16.98
CA TYR A 109 10.50 14.40 -16.02
C TYR A 109 10.37 12.90 -15.75
N ARG A 110 10.34 12.07 -16.80
CA ARG A 110 10.33 10.60 -16.69
C ARG A 110 11.50 10.08 -15.89
N PHE A 111 12.71 10.53 -16.21
CA PHE A 111 13.91 10.12 -15.49
C PHE A 111 13.84 10.50 -14.00
N TYR A 112 13.36 11.71 -13.67
CA TYR A 112 13.22 12.14 -12.27
C TYR A 112 12.16 11.33 -11.51
N VAL A 113 11.04 11.00 -12.15
CA VAL A 113 10.00 10.15 -11.57
C VAL A 113 10.59 8.76 -11.26
N ASP A 114 11.27 8.13 -12.23
CA ASP A 114 11.89 6.82 -12.06
C ASP A 114 12.97 6.86 -10.96
N ALA A 115 13.80 7.89 -10.95
CA ALA A 115 14.85 8.07 -9.95
C ALA A 115 14.27 8.14 -8.53
N LEU A 116 13.18 8.88 -8.33
CA LEU A 116 12.51 8.95 -7.02
C LEU A 116 11.79 7.64 -6.67
N LEU A 117 11.16 6.96 -7.64
CA LEU A 117 10.42 5.73 -7.41
C LEU A 117 11.32 4.57 -6.97
N TYR A 118 12.50 4.44 -7.59
CA TYR A 118 13.33 3.24 -7.46
C TYR A 118 14.68 3.46 -6.77
N PHE A 119 15.16 4.70 -6.69
CA PHE A 119 16.44 5.03 -6.07
C PHE A 119 16.33 6.04 -4.93
N GLY A 120 15.23 6.80 -4.84
CA GLY A 120 15.08 7.90 -3.88
C GLY A 120 16.09 9.04 -4.06
N SER A 121 16.90 8.99 -5.12
CA SER A 121 18.04 9.87 -5.38
C SER A 121 18.26 10.00 -6.89
N ILE A 122 18.20 11.23 -7.39
CA ILE A 122 18.48 11.54 -8.81
C ILE A 122 19.91 11.14 -9.17
N ARG A 123 20.87 11.43 -8.31
CA ARG A 123 22.30 11.12 -8.51
C ARG A 123 22.53 9.61 -8.64
N THR A 124 21.96 8.81 -7.74
CA THR A 124 22.15 7.36 -7.75
C THR A 124 21.54 6.76 -9.00
N ALA A 125 20.30 7.13 -9.33
CA ALA A 125 19.64 6.67 -10.55
C ALA A 125 20.44 7.04 -11.81
N TYR A 126 20.99 8.25 -11.87
CA TYR A 126 21.80 8.71 -12.99
C TYR A 126 23.07 7.87 -13.17
N GLN A 127 23.78 7.62 -12.07
CA GLN A 127 25.00 6.81 -12.07
C GLN A 127 24.72 5.37 -12.53
N THR A 128 23.58 4.80 -12.16
CA THR A 128 23.17 3.46 -12.58
C THR A 128 22.72 3.45 -14.05
N PHE A 129 21.73 4.25 -14.42
CA PHE A 129 21.08 4.15 -15.73
C PHE A 129 21.92 4.63 -16.90
N ARG A 130 22.88 5.54 -16.69
CA ARG A 130 23.69 6.10 -17.80
C ARG A 130 24.55 5.06 -18.51
N GLU A 131 24.81 3.91 -17.89
CA GLU A 131 25.70 2.86 -18.41
C GLU A 131 24.92 1.63 -18.92
N LEU A 132 23.63 1.51 -18.58
CA LEU A 132 22.83 0.35 -18.97
C LEU A 132 22.57 0.31 -20.47
N SER A 133 22.49 -0.91 -20.98
CA SER A 133 21.98 -1.27 -22.31
C SER A 133 20.45 -1.31 -22.35
N ASP A 134 19.88 -1.48 -23.55
CA ASP A 134 18.42 -1.56 -23.75
C ASP A 134 17.82 -2.75 -23.00
N ASP A 135 18.50 -3.89 -22.98
CA ASP A 135 18.02 -5.10 -22.33
C ASP A 135 18.15 -4.99 -20.80
N GLU A 136 19.25 -4.41 -20.29
CA GLU A 136 19.40 -4.17 -18.85
C GLU A 136 18.37 -3.17 -18.30
N LEU A 137 18.01 -2.13 -19.07
CA LEU A 137 16.92 -1.22 -18.68
C LEU A 137 15.57 -1.92 -18.64
N LYS A 138 15.26 -2.75 -19.65
CA LYS A 138 14.02 -3.53 -19.66
C LYS A 138 13.97 -4.51 -18.49
N ASP A 139 15.06 -5.23 -18.25
CA ASP A 139 15.16 -6.19 -17.16
C ASP A 139 15.07 -5.51 -15.79
N PHE A 140 15.59 -4.28 -15.65
CA PHE A 140 15.43 -3.48 -14.44
C PHE A 140 13.95 -3.15 -14.16
N PHE A 141 13.19 -2.74 -15.17
CA PHE A 141 11.79 -2.33 -14.97
C PHE A 141 10.79 -3.48 -14.92
N LYS A 142 11.13 -4.63 -15.52
CA LYS A 142 10.26 -5.81 -15.63
C LYS A 142 9.62 -6.27 -14.31
N PRO A 143 10.32 -6.32 -13.15
CA PRO A 143 9.72 -6.75 -11.89
C PRO A 143 8.63 -5.81 -11.35
N PHE A 144 8.55 -4.58 -11.86
CA PHE A 144 7.57 -3.57 -11.44
C PHE A 144 6.34 -3.52 -12.35
N VAL A 145 6.27 -4.37 -13.39
CA VAL A 145 5.15 -4.48 -14.33
C VAL A 145 4.25 -5.66 -13.93
N PHE A 146 2.99 -5.39 -13.63
CA PHE A 146 2.03 -6.38 -13.10
C PHE A 146 0.99 -6.85 -14.13
N ARG A 147 0.73 -6.05 -15.18
CA ARG A 147 -0.47 -6.16 -16.03
C ARG A 147 -0.73 -7.60 -16.52
N ASP A 148 0.25 -8.22 -17.16
CA ASP A 148 0.07 -9.53 -17.78
C ASP A 148 -0.01 -10.67 -16.76
N ALA A 149 0.73 -10.55 -15.66
CA ALA A 149 0.73 -11.56 -14.60
C ALA A 149 -0.63 -11.64 -13.88
N VAL A 150 -1.32 -10.50 -13.75
CA VAL A 150 -2.62 -10.43 -13.08
C VAL A 150 -3.74 -10.92 -14.00
N SER A 151 -3.78 -10.49 -15.27
CA SER A 151 -4.88 -10.83 -16.19
C SER A 151 -4.87 -12.28 -16.67
N ASN A 152 -3.69 -12.89 -16.85
CA ASN A 152 -3.55 -14.16 -17.59
C ASN A 152 -3.71 -15.43 -16.74
N ARG A 153 -3.82 -15.31 -15.41
CA ARG A 153 -3.79 -16.46 -14.48
C ARG A 153 -5.16 -17.11 -14.21
N GLY A 154 -6.24 -16.60 -14.80
CA GLY A 154 -7.61 -17.11 -14.60
C GLY A 154 -8.22 -16.81 -13.21
N LEU A 155 -9.40 -17.38 -12.97
CA LEU A 155 -10.14 -17.24 -11.71
C LEU A 155 -9.45 -17.98 -10.55
N ALA A 156 -9.58 -17.43 -9.35
CA ALA A 156 -9.18 -18.11 -8.12
C ALA A 156 -10.18 -19.21 -7.74
N LEU A 157 -9.79 -20.06 -6.79
CA LEU A 157 -10.73 -20.97 -6.14
C LEU A 157 -11.76 -20.17 -5.35
N ASP A 158 -13.03 -20.53 -5.49
CA ASP A 158 -14.11 -19.84 -4.79
C ASP A 158 -14.02 -20.05 -3.27
N SER A 159 -14.09 -18.94 -2.53
CA SER A 159 -14.28 -18.97 -1.09
C SER A 159 -15.70 -19.42 -0.76
N ASN A 160 -15.85 -20.14 0.35
CA ASN A 160 -17.15 -20.42 0.93
C ASN A 160 -17.83 -19.10 1.32
N THR A 161 -19.11 -19.01 1.01
CA THR A 161 -19.91 -17.85 1.41
C THR A 161 -20.21 -17.91 2.90
N ILE A 162 -19.85 -16.83 3.61
CA ILE A 162 -20.24 -16.61 5.01
C ILE A 162 -21.19 -15.41 5.04
N PRO A 163 -22.45 -15.58 5.52
CA PRO A 163 -23.40 -14.48 5.65
C PRO A 163 -22.78 -13.32 6.44
N LYS A 164 -22.95 -12.08 5.97
CA LYS A 164 -22.35 -10.88 6.61
C LYS A 164 -22.68 -10.77 8.08
N ASP A 165 -23.92 -11.10 8.43
CA ASP A 165 -24.45 -11.07 9.79
C ASP A 165 -23.79 -12.08 10.73
N ASP A 166 -23.10 -13.07 10.17
CA ASP A 166 -22.47 -14.17 10.88
C ASP A 166 -20.94 -14.04 10.89
N ARG A 167 -20.36 -13.12 10.10
CA ARG A 167 -18.90 -12.94 10.00
C ARG A 167 -18.25 -12.56 11.34
N TYR A 168 -19.00 -11.95 12.27
CA TYR A 168 -18.47 -11.65 13.61
C TYR A 168 -18.09 -12.91 14.42
N LEU A 169 -18.65 -14.07 14.06
CA LEU A 169 -18.34 -15.36 14.70
C LEU A 169 -16.95 -15.87 14.36
N ILE A 170 -16.25 -15.29 13.38
CA ILE A 170 -14.83 -15.61 13.11
C ILE A 170 -13.87 -14.77 13.95
N SER A 171 -14.39 -13.81 14.71
CA SER A 171 -13.56 -12.93 15.54
C SER A 171 -12.84 -13.72 16.62
N GLU A 172 -11.65 -13.25 17.00
CA GLU A 172 -10.89 -13.87 18.09
C GLU A 172 -11.69 -13.89 19.42
N MET A 173 -12.51 -12.87 19.65
CA MET A 173 -13.41 -12.81 20.81
C MET A 173 -14.50 -13.89 20.76
N ALA A 174 -15.05 -14.19 19.58
CA ALA A 174 -16.00 -15.28 19.42
C ALA A 174 -15.32 -16.63 19.63
N CYS A 175 -14.10 -16.82 19.12
CA CYS A 175 -13.31 -18.04 19.36
C CYS A 175 -13.09 -18.28 20.85
N LYS A 176 -12.61 -17.28 21.60
CA LYS A 176 -12.43 -17.39 23.07
C LYS A 176 -13.73 -17.73 23.79
N SER A 177 -14.84 -17.13 23.36
CA SER A 177 -16.14 -17.31 24.01
C SER A 177 -16.76 -18.69 23.77
N TYR A 178 -16.69 -19.20 22.54
CA TYR A 178 -17.45 -20.38 22.10
C TYR A 178 -16.62 -21.65 21.93
N GLU A 179 -15.29 -21.57 21.98
CA GLU A 179 -14.46 -22.77 22.04
C GLU A 179 -14.74 -23.56 23.32
N ILE A 180 -14.81 -24.88 23.16
CA ILE A 180 -15.09 -25.79 24.27
C ILE A 180 -13.79 -25.97 25.07
N GLY A 181 -13.82 -25.54 26.34
CA GLY A 181 -12.69 -25.74 27.24
C GLY A 181 -12.50 -27.22 27.63
N ALA A 182 -11.41 -27.51 28.34
CA ALA A 182 -11.05 -28.88 28.78
C ALA A 182 -12.14 -29.62 29.59
N LYS A 183 -13.13 -28.90 30.14
CA LYS A 183 -14.25 -29.44 30.92
C LYS A 183 -15.54 -29.64 30.12
N GLY A 184 -15.53 -29.42 28.80
CA GLY A 184 -16.71 -29.63 27.94
C GLY A 184 -17.71 -28.48 27.91
N GLU A 185 -17.46 -27.37 28.61
CA GLU A 185 -18.29 -26.16 28.60
C GLU A 185 -17.55 -25.00 27.93
N THR A 186 -18.31 -24.10 27.29
CA THR A 186 -17.75 -22.86 26.71
C THR A 186 -17.49 -21.82 27.80
N GLU A 187 -16.54 -20.92 27.57
CA GLU A 187 -16.20 -19.87 28.52
C GLU A 187 -17.41 -18.96 28.82
N ILE A 188 -18.16 -18.57 27.79
CA ILE A 188 -19.35 -17.72 27.94
C ILE A 188 -20.49 -18.42 28.69
N THR A 189 -20.68 -19.74 28.49
CA THR A 189 -21.67 -20.51 29.28
C THR A 189 -21.32 -20.43 30.76
N LYS A 190 -20.06 -20.69 31.11
CA LYS A 190 -19.60 -20.66 32.50
C LYS A 190 -19.80 -19.27 33.13
N MET A 191 -19.38 -18.22 32.43
CA MET A 191 -19.51 -16.84 32.92
C MET A 191 -20.98 -16.45 33.14
N LEU A 192 -21.88 -16.75 32.20
CA LEU A 192 -23.30 -16.44 32.32
C LEU A 192 -23.98 -17.24 33.45
N LEU A 193 -23.61 -18.51 33.65
CA LEU A 193 -24.10 -19.32 34.76
C LEU A 193 -23.67 -18.75 36.11
N ASP A 194 -22.41 -18.34 36.24
CA ASP A 194 -21.88 -17.70 37.46
C ASP A 194 -22.64 -16.38 37.76
N MET A 195 -22.77 -15.51 36.76
CA MET A 195 -23.52 -14.25 36.88
C MET A 195 -25.00 -14.48 37.25
N TYR A 196 -25.63 -15.50 36.67
CA TYR A 196 -27.02 -15.85 36.93
C TYR A 196 -27.22 -16.35 38.37
N LYS A 197 -26.32 -17.21 38.86
CA LYS A 197 -26.34 -17.67 40.27
C LYS A 197 -26.20 -16.51 41.25
N GLU A 198 -25.29 -15.58 40.98
CA GLU A 198 -25.13 -14.35 41.77
C GLU A 198 -26.41 -13.47 41.72
N SER A 199 -27.05 -13.35 40.54
CA SER A 199 -28.33 -12.66 40.39
C SER A 199 -29.45 -13.30 41.22
N GLN A 200 -29.52 -14.63 41.26
CA GLN A 200 -30.50 -15.35 42.07
C GLN A 200 -30.30 -15.11 43.58
N LEU A 201 -29.06 -15.07 44.06
CA LEU A 201 -28.74 -14.72 45.46
C LEU A 201 -29.21 -13.31 45.82
N ASN A 202 -29.24 -12.40 44.85
CA ASN A 202 -29.75 -11.04 45.00
C ASN A 202 -31.27 -10.90 44.74
N GLY A 203 -32.01 -12.02 44.72
CA GLY A 203 -33.48 -12.04 44.60
C GLY A 203 -34.01 -11.83 43.18
N ARG A 204 -33.14 -11.82 42.16
CA ARG A 204 -33.52 -11.69 40.74
C ARG A 204 -33.54 -13.06 40.06
N HIS A 205 -34.71 -13.69 40.01
CA HIS A 205 -34.92 -15.03 39.42
C HIS A 205 -35.12 -15.02 37.90
N THR A 206 -35.59 -13.89 37.36
CA THR A 206 -35.85 -13.68 35.93
C THR A 206 -35.07 -12.46 35.48
N VAL A 207 -34.13 -12.63 34.55
CA VAL A 207 -33.16 -11.60 34.17
C VAL A 207 -32.77 -11.76 32.71
N SER A 208 -32.63 -10.66 31.97
CA SER A 208 -32.10 -10.69 30.61
C SER A 208 -30.59 -10.86 30.60
N ILE A 209 -30.04 -11.37 29.49
CA ILE A 209 -28.59 -11.49 29.32
C ILE A 209 -27.92 -10.11 29.37
N ARG A 210 -28.55 -9.07 28.77
CA ARG A 210 -28.10 -7.68 28.90
C ARG A 210 -27.96 -7.28 30.37
N GLN A 211 -28.98 -7.54 31.20
CA GLN A 211 -28.94 -7.19 32.62
C GLN A 211 -27.86 -7.95 33.40
N LEU A 212 -27.52 -9.18 33.01
CA LEU A 212 -26.39 -9.91 33.58
C LEU A 212 -25.06 -9.27 33.20
N LEU A 213 -24.90 -8.88 31.93
CA LEU A 213 -23.66 -8.28 31.42
C LEU A 213 -23.44 -6.83 31.86
N THR A 214 -24.50 -6.06 32.09
CA THR A 214 -24.43 -4.63 32.47
C THR A 214 -24.73 -4.37 33.95
N GLY A 215 -25.04 -5.39 34.74
CA GLY A 215 -25.41 -5.27 36.16
C GLY A 215 -24.21 -5.11 37.10
N GLU A 216 -24.47 -5.00 38.41
CA GLU A 216 -23.43 -4.87 39.46
C GLU A 216 -22.42 -6.04 39.47
N ASN A 217 -22.81 -7.22 38.99
CA ASN A 217 -21.94 -8.39 38.87
C ASN A 217 -20.91 -8.25 37.71
N SER A 218 -21.02 -7.20 36.88
CA SER A 218 -20.12 -6.98 35.74
C SER A 218 -18.69 -6.61 36.16
N GLU A 219 -18.47 -6.08 37.37
CA GLU A 219 -17.13 -5.70 37.83
C GLU A 219 -16.15 -6.89 37.83
N LYS A 220 -16.64 -8.09 38.19
CA LYS A 220 -15.84 -9.33 38.20
C LYS A 220 -15.41 -9.77 36.80
N TYR A 221 -16.17 -9.42 35.77
CA TYR A 221 -15.93 -9.82 34.38
C TYR A 221 -15.69 -8.61 33.45
N LYS A 222 -15.32 -7.48 34.02
CA LYS A 222 -15.15 -6.20 33.30
C LYS A 222 -14.14 -6.30 32.17
N GLU A 223 -13.09 -7.09 32.36
CA GLU A 223 -12.05 -7.34 31.34
C GLU A 223 -12.59 -8.13 30.14
N TYR A 224 -13.63 -8.94 30.33
CA TYR A 224 -14.28 -9.75 29.29
C TYR A 224 -15.54 -9.09 28.72
N GLN A 225 -15.93 -7.91 29.22
CA GLN A 225 -17.22 -7.30 28.87
C GLN A 225 -17.39 -7.08 27.37
N MET A 226 -16.35 -6.57 26.68
CA MET A 226 -16.40 -6.39 25.22
C MET A 226 -16.53 -7.73 24.47
N GLN A 227 -15.83 -8.77 24.93
CA GLN A 227 -15.91 -10.12 24.35
C GLN A 227 -17.31 -10.71 24.54
N LEU A 228 -17.90 -10.55 25.74
CA LEU A 228 -19.22 -11.04 26.07
C LEU A 228 -20.31 -10.29 25.31
N GLU A 229 -20.23 -8.97 25.22
CA GLU A 229 -21.18 -8.14 24.46
C GLU A 229 -21.18 -8.50 22.97
N LEU A 230 -20.00 -8.67 22.35
CA LEU A 230 -19.90 -9.08 20.95
C LEU A 230 -20.49 -10.49 20.73
N SER A 231 -20.17 -11.42 21.62
CA SER A 231 -20.59 -12.82 21.47
C SER A 231 -22.09 -12.97 21.71
N ALA A 232 -22.62 -12.32 22.75
CA ALA A 232 -24.03 -12.42 23.14
C ALA A 232 -25.00 -11.54 22.34
N ASP A 233 -24.53 -10.76 21.36
CA ASP A 233 -25.34 -9.79 20.60
C ASP A 233 -26.66 -10.40 20.06
N ASP A 234 -26.61 -11.64 19.56
CA ASP A 234 -27.76 -12.36 18.97
C ASP A 234 -28.88 -12.71 19.98
N TYR A 235 -28.58 -12.72 21.28
CA TYR A 235 -29.51 -13.16 22.34
C TYR A 235 -29.49 -12.25 23.57
N MET A 236 -28.91 -11.06 23.44
CA MET A 236 -28.68 -10.13 24.54
C MET A 236 -29.99 -9.72 25.25
N GLU A 237 -31.08 -9.57 24.51
CA GLU A 237 -32.40 -9.21 25.08
C GLU A 237 -33.18 -10.42 25.64
N GLU A 238 -32.72 -11.65 25.41
CA GLU A 238 -33.48 -12.82 25.80
C GLU A 238 -33.46 -13.01 27.33
N THR A 239 -34.62 -13.38 27.90
CA THR A 239 -34.81 -13.53 29.34
C THR A 239 -34.48 -14.93 29.84
N ILE A 240 -33.68 -15.04 30.89
CA ILE A 240 -33.29 -16.30 31.56
C ILE A 240 -34.14 -16.51 32.81
N GLN A 241 -34.71 -17.71 32.95
CA GLN A 241 -35.46 -18.17 34.11
C GLN A 241 -34.78 -19.30 34.87
N ASN A 242 -33.86 -20.02 34.23
CA ASN A 242 -33.13 -21.13 34.82
C ASN A 242 -31.78 -21.36 34.08
N GLU A 243 -30.93 -22.24 34.61
CA GLU A 243 -29.63 -22.56 34.01
C GLU A 243 -29.72 -23.24 32.64
N GLU A 244 -30.80 -23.98 32.37
CA GLU A 244 -31.01 -24.65 31.08
C GLU A 244 -31.29 -23.65 29.96
N ASP A 245 -31.98 -22.55 30.24
CA ASP A 245 -32.19 -21.46 29.27
C ASP A 245 -30.85 -20.90 28.79
N ILE A 246 -29.85 -20.78 29.68
CA ILE A 246 -28.50 -20.30 29.31
C ILE A 246 -27.85 -21.31 28.37
N LYS A 247 -27.88 -22.60 28.73
CA LYS A 247 -27.28 -23.66 27.92
C LYS A 247 -27.93 -23.75 26.54
N GLN A 248 -29.25 -23.65 26.46
CA GLN A 248 -29.99 -23.69 25.20
C GLN A 248 -29.63 -22.50 24.29
N LYS A 249 -29.64 -21.27 24.85
CA LYS A 249 -29.39 -20.05 24.08
C LYS A 249 -27.95 -19.94 23.60
N VAL A 250 -26.99 -20.21 24.50
CA VAL A 250 -25.57 -20.24 24.15
C VAL A 250 -25.28 -21.40 23.19
N GLY A 251 -25.88 -22.57 23.42
CA GLY A 251 -25.73 -23.75 22.55
C GLY A 251 -26.10 -23.47 21.10
N ARG A 252 -27.24 -22.79 20.86
CA ARG A 252 -27.66 -22.37 19.53
C ARG A 252 -26.59 -21.55 18.79
N VAL A 253 -25.97 -20.58 19.46
CA VAL A 253 -24.93 -19.74 18.84
C VAL A 253 -23.59 -20.47 18.76
N SER A 254 -23.27 -21.33 19.72
CA SER A 254 -22.07 -22.18 19.68
C SER A 254 -22.09 -23.12 18.46
N ASP A 255 -23.24 -23.72 18.14
CA ASP A 255 -23.36 -24.59 16.97
C ASP A 255 -23.23 -23.79 15.66
N LYS A 256 -23.81 -22.58 15.63
CA LYS A 256 -23.62 -21.65 14.51
C LYS A 256 -22.15 -21.23 14.37
N PHE A 257 -21.48 -20.90 15.47
CA PHE A 257 -20.05 -20.59 15.52
C PHE A 257 -19.21 -21.72 14.92
N LYS A 258 -19.41 -22.98 15.34
CA LYS A 258 -18.66 -24.13 14.80
C LYS A 258 -18.80 -24.26 13.29
N ALA A 259 -20.02 -24.09 12.77
CA ALA A 259 -20.27 -24.17 11.34
C ALA A 259 -19.56 -23.04 10.58
N ILE A 260 -19.72 -21.80 11.02
CA ILE A 260 -19.10 -20.62 10.38
C ILE A 260 -17.57 -20.64 10.47
N HIS A 261 -17.04 -20.99 11.64
CA HIS A 261 -15.60 -21.09 11.86
C HIS A 261 -14.96 -22.16 10.97
N THR A 262 -15.64 -23.28 10.76
CA THR A 262 -15.19 -24.32 9.82
C THR A 262 -15.08 -23.80 8.38
N LEU A 263 -16.08 -23.04 7.92
CA LEU A 263 -16.05 -22.41 6.59
C LEU A 263 -14.92 -21.38 6.47
N ALA A 264 -14.67 -20.61 7.54
CA ALA A 264 -13.62 -19.60 7.59
C ALA A 264 -12.21 -20.25 7.59
N LEU A 265 -12.03 -21.38 8.26
CA LEU A 265 -10.78 -22.15 8.21
C LEU A 265 -10.50 -22.70 6.80
N ASP A 266 -11.50 -23.23 6.10
CA ASP A 266 -11.34 -23.67 4.70
C ASP A 266 -11.03 -22.49 3.76
N ASN A 267 -11.63 -21.32 4.00
CA ASN A 267 -11.27 -20.09 3.29
C ASN A 267 -9.81 -19.68 3.55
N THR A 268 -9.32 -19.80 4.78
CA THR A 268 -7.91 -19.56 5.12
C THR A 268 -6.97 -20.48 4.35
N GLU A 269 -7.31 -21.77 4.23
CA GLU A 269 -6.51 -22.72 3.43
C GLU A 269 -6.46 -22.30 1.95
N LYS A 270 -7.58 -21.81 1.41
CA LYS A 270 -7.62 -21.24 0.05
C LYS A 270 -6.76 -19.98 -0.07
N TYR A 271 -6.78 -19.06 0.91
CA TYR A 271 -5.87 -17.91 0.93
C TYR A 271 -4.40 -18.33 0.95
N LEU A 272 -4.05 -19.31 1.79
CA LEU A 272 -2.69 -19.87 1.85
C LEU A 272 -2.25 -20.52 0.53
N SER A 273 -3.18 -21.11 -0.23
CA SER A 273 -2.88 -21.66 -1.56
C SER A 273 -2.53 -20.58 -2.60
N MET A 274 -2.84 -19.30 -2.34
CA MET A 274 -2.64 -18.18 -3.27
C MET A 274 -1.45 -17.28 -2.91
N VAL A 275 -0.59 -17.68 -1.96
CA VAL A 275 0.56 -16.90 -1.48
C VAL A 275 1.51 -16.45 -2.61
N GLY A 276 1.62 -17.19 -3.70
CA GLY A 276 2.42 -16.79 -4.88
C GLY A 276 1.78 -15.72 -5.76
N ASP A 277 0.47 -15.50 -5.64
CA ASP A 277 -0.34 -14.72 -6.57
C ASP A 277 -1.28 -13.70 -5.90
N LEU A 278 -1.18 -13.51 -4.59
CA LEU A 278 -2.02 -12.56 -3.86
C LEU A 278 -1.73 -11.13 -4.34
N ASP A 279 -2.76 -10.35 -4.67
CA ASP A 279 -2.58 -8.98 -5.15
C ASP A 279 -2.83 -7.94 -4.08
N VAL A 280 -3.90 -8.11 -3.29
CA VAL A 280 -4.33 -7.09 -2.35
C VAL A 280 -4.56 -7.69 -0.97
N TYR A 281 -3.93 -7.11 0.04
CA TYR A 281 -4.25 -7.38 1.44
C TYR A 281 -5.19 -6.30 1.96
N VAL A 282 -6.23 -6.68 2.70
CA VAL A 282 -7.15 -5.71 3.32
C VAL A 282 -6.97 -5.73 4.85
N ALA A 283 -6.44 -4.63 5.38
CA ALA A 283 -6.19 -4.41 6.80
C ALA A 283 -7.36 -3.63 7.44
N THR A 284 -7.79 -4.02 8.63
CA THR A 284 -8.87 -3.34 9.37
C THR A 284 -8.85 -3.63 10.86
N SER A 285 -9.73 -2.97 11.62
CA SER A 285 -10.04 -3.32 13.00
C SER A 285 -11.54 -3.56 13.12
N MET A 286 -11.92 -4.75 13.56
CA MET A 286 -13.31 -5.12 13.79
C MET A 286 -13.50 -5.52 15.25
N ARG A 287 -14.42 -4.87 15.96
CA ARG A 287 -14.71 -5.14 17.38
C ARG A 287 -16.19 -5.34 17.66
N THR A 288 -17.04 -4.89 16.74
CA THR A 288 -18.49 -5.02 16.82
C THR A 288 -19.02 -5.73 15.58
N ARG A 289 -20.20 -6.32 15.67
CA ARG A 289 -20.89 -6.91 14.51
C ARG A 289 -21.09 -5.92 13.37
N TYR A 290 -21.33 -4.65 13.71
CA TYR A 290 -21.44 -3.57 12.74
C TYR A 290 -20.12 -3.35 11.95
N ASP A 291 -18.97 -3.48 12.62
CA ASP A 291 -17.67 -3.36 11.94
C ASP A 291 -17.49 -4.47 10.90
N PHE A 292 -17.86 -5.71 11.23
CA PHE A 292 -17.79 -6.84 10.29
C PHE A 292 -18.68 -6.64 9.07
N ARG A 293 -19.92 -6.17 9.27
CA ARG A 293 -20.85 -5.84 8.16
C ARG A 293 -20.29 -4.73 7.28
N THR A 294 -19.84 -3.64 7.91
CA THR A 294 -19.28 -2.47 7.20
C THR A 294 -18.05 -2.86 6.39
N MET A 295 -17.18 -3.71 6.94
CA MET A 295 -15.99 -4.20 6.25
C MET A 295 -16.35 -5.12 5.07
N ALA A 296 -17.29 -6.05 5.26
CA ALA A 296 -17.78 -6.90 4.19
C ALA A 296 -18.39 -6.08 3.04
N ASP A 297 -19.20 -5.09 3.38
CA ASP A 297 -19.81 -4.15 2.44
C ASP A 297 -18.75 -3.31 1.69
N PHE A 298 -17.72 -2.85 2.38
CA PHE A 298 -16.59 -2.13 1.77
C PHE A 298 -15.85 -3.01 0.76
N CYS A 299 -15.52 -4.25 1.13
CA CYS A 299 -14.88 -5.21 0.22
C CYS A 299 -15.75 -5.44 -1.03
N GLU A 300 -17.04 -5.69 -0.86
CA GLU A 300 -17.95 -5.90 -1.99
C GLU A 300 -18.05 -4.70 -2.91
N ARG A 301 -18.06 -3.47 -2.39
CA ARG A 301 -18.11 -2.26 -3.22
C ARG A 301 -16.80 -2.00 -3.95
N VAL A 302 -15.66 -2.13 -3.27
CA VAL A 302 -14.34 -1.89 -3.87
C VAL A 302 -14.04 -2.93 -4.94
N PHE A 303 -14.09 -4.22 -4.59
CA PHE A 303 -13.77 -5.32 -5.50
C PHE A 303 -14.94 -5.70 -6.42
N GLY A 304 -16.11 -5.09 -6.20
CA GLY A 304 -17.25 -5.12 -7.11
C GLY A 304 -17.09 -4.24 -8.36
N ASP A 305 -16.09 -3.35 -8.40
CA ASP A 305 -15.79 -2.52 -9.57
C ASP A 305 -15.48 -3.42 -10.79
N GLU A 306 -16.22 -3.23 -11.89
CA GLU A 306 -16.11 -4.05 -13.10
C GLU A 306 -14.69 -4.06 -13.69
N ARG A 307 -13.93 -2.98 -13.51
CA ARG A 307 -12.55 -2.90 -13.98
C ARG A 307 -11.64 -3.81 -13.17
N LEU A 308 -11.87 -3.89 -11.86
CA LEU A 308 -11.13 -4.81 -10.98
C LEU A 308 -11.56 -6.27 -11.19
N LYS A 309 -12.86 -6.54 -11.39
CA LYS A 309 -13.34 -7.89 -11.72
C LYS A 309 -12.68 -8.44 -12.98
N SER A 310 -12.54 -7.61 -14.01
CA SER A 310 -11.91 -7.99 -15.28
C SER A 310 -10.44 -8.46 -15.13
N LEU A 311 -9.79 -8.11 -14.02
CA LEU A 311 -8.41 -8.49 -13.71
C LEU A 311 -8.30 -9.78 -12.88
N ASN A 312 -9.42 -10.42 -12.50
CA ASN A 312 -9.40 -11.62 -11.64
C ASN A 312 -8.55 -11.41 -10.37
N ILE A 313 -8.76 -10.29 -9.67
CA ILE A 313 -7.96 -9.90 -8.50
C ILE A 313 -8.16 -10.92 -7.37
N ARG A 314 -7.04 -11.33 -6.77
CA ARG A 314 -6.99 -12.17 -5.59
C ARG A 314 -6.69 -11.27 -4.40
N TYR A 315 -7.67 -11.10 -3.52
CA TYR A 315 -7.53 -10.26 -2.34
C TYR A 315 -7.86 -11.02 -1.07
N PHE A 316 -7.19 -10.68 0.02
CA PHE A 316 -7.47 -11.24 1.34
C PHE A 316 -8.57 -10.42 2.02
N ASP A 317 -9.75 -11.02 2.20
CA ASP A 317 -10.84 -10.45 2.99
C ASP A 317 -10.72 -10.93 4.45
N PRO A 318 -10.36 -10.06 5.41
CA PRO A 318 -10.19 -10.44 6.81
C PRO A 318 -11.52 -10.86 7.46
N THR A 319 -12.66 -10.59 6.83
CA THR A 319 -13.98 -11.01 7.32
C THR A 319 -14.38 -12.42 6.87
N LEU A 320 -13.50 -13.14 6.16
CA LEU A 320 -13.72 -14.50 5.67
C LEU A 320 -12.68 -15.52 6.15
N SER A 321 -11.68 -15.08 6.91
CA SER A 321 -10.52 -15.86 7.34
C SER A 321 -10.54 -16.09 8.85
N ALA A 322 -10.20 -17.31 9.29
CA ALA A 322 -9.99 -17.66 10.68
C ALA A 322 -8.66 -18.41 10.87
N ALA A 323 -8.21 -18.57 12.11
CA ALA A 323 -7.05 -19.39 12.45
C ALA A 323 -7.39 -20.30 13.63
N ARG A 324 -6.71 -21.44 13.74
CA ARG A 324 -6.90 -22.37 14.86
C ARG A 324 -6.30 -21.84 16.16
N HIS A 325 -5.22 -21.07 16.06
CA HIS A 325 -4.51 -20.49 17.19
C HIS A 325 -4.26 -19.01 16.95
N HIS A 326 -4.12 -18.25 18.04
CA HIS A 326 -3.90 -16.81 18.00
C HIS A 326 -2.58 -16.48 17.28
N GLU A 327 -1.53 -17.24 17.58
CA GLU A 327 -0.20 -17.07 16.99
C GLU A 327 -0.19 -17.39 15.49
N ASP A 328 -0.92 -18.42 15.06
CA ASP A 328 -1.08 -18.79 13.65
C ASP A 328 -1.70 -17.64 12.87
N LYS A 329 -2.71 -16.98 13.45
CA LYS A 329 -3.35 -15.82 12.82
C LYS A 329 -2.33 -14.73 12.51
N GLY A 330 -1.50 -14.37 13.49
CA GLY A 330 -0.47 -13.36 13.30
C GLY A 330 0.52 -13.73 12.19
N LEU A 331 0.94 -15.00 12.13
CA LEU A 331 1.81 -15.50 11.06
C LEU A 331 1.15 -15.45 9.68
N ILE A 332 -0.13 -15.81 9.60
CA ILE A 332 -0.91 -15.75 8.37
C ILE A 332 -1.01 -14.30 7.88
N GLU A 333 -1.41 -13.36 8.75
CA GLU A 333 -1.53 -11.95 8.40
C GLU A 333 -0.18 -11.37 7.93
N CYS A 334 0.92 -11.70 8.62
CA CYS A 334 2.27 -11.31 8.20
C CYS A 334 2.65 -11.88 6.82
N LEU A 335 2.35 -13.15 6.58
CA LEU A 335 2.61 -13.79 5.29
C LEU A 335 1.77 -13.16 4.18
N MET A 336 0.47 -12.91 4.41
CA MET A 336 -0.41 -12.31 3.42
C MET A 336 0.04 -10.89 3.08
N VAL A 337 0.42 -10.06 4.07
CA VAL A 337 1.00 -8.74 3.81
C VAL A 337 2.31 -8.85 3.03
N LYS A 338 3.18 -9.81 3.38
CA LYS A 338 4.44 -10.06 2.66
C LYS A 338 4.23 -10.51 1.21
N CYS A 339 3.13 -11.17 0.89
CA CYS A 339 2.87 -11.70 -0.44
C CYS A 339 2.04 -10.79 -1.33
N ALA A 340 1.11 -10.01 -0.77
CA ALA A 340 0.27 -9.10 -1.55
C ALA A 340 1.08 -8.07 -2.34
N LYS A 341 0.64 -7.66 -3.53
CA LYS A 341 1.29 -6.59 -4.32
C LYS A 341 0.99 -5.19 -3.77
N ALA A 342 -0.19 -5.02 -3.16
CA ALA A 342 -0.65 -3.78 -2.54
C ALA A 342 -1.42 -4.06 -1.24
N LEU A 343 -1.58 -3.03 -0.41
CA LEU A 343 -2.39 -3.09 0.81
C LEU A 343 -3.46 -2.00 0.81
N VAL A 344 -4.67 -2.36 1.24
CA VAL A 344 -5.75 -1.41 1.55
C VAL A 344 -5.98 -1.44 3.05
N MET A 345 -5.85 -0.29 3.72
CA MET A 345 -6.17 -0.14 5.14
C MET A 345 -7.50 0.59 5.27
N HIS A 346 -8.50 -0.06 5.87
CA HIS A 346 -9.73 0.59 6.29
C HIS A 346 -9.52 1.20 7.68
N ALA A 347 -9.43 2.52 7.77
CA ALA A 347 -9.07 3.21 9.01
C ALA A 347 -10.11 3.01 10.13
N GLY A 348 -11.37 2.74 9.82
CA GLY A 348 -12.44 2.50 10.80
C GLY A 348 -12.65 3.65 11.79
N ALA A 349 -13.44 3.46 12.84
CA ALA A 349 -13.72 4.51 13.84
C ALA A 349 -12.62 4.67 14.90
N ARG A 350 -11.81 3.63 15.13
CA ARG A 350 -10.75 3.62 16.17
C ARG A 350 -9.46 3.06 15.63
N ASP A 351 -8.34 3.62 16.10
CA ASP A 351 -7.01 3.11 15.81
C ASP A 351 -6.76 1.77 16.53
N SER A 352 -5.95 0.93 15.90
CA SER A 352 -5.56 -0.37 16.43
C SER A 352 -4.11 -0.65 16.04
N PHE A 353 -3.38 -1.23 16.97
CA PHE A 353 -1.98 -1.58 16.74
C PHE A 353 -1.81 -2.54 15.56
N GLY A 354 -2.72 -3.50 15.39
CA GLY A 354 -2.67 -4.50 14.31
C GLY A 354 -2.63 -3.89 12.92
N LYS A 355 -3.64 -3.10 12.54
CA LYS A 355 -3.72 -2.50 11.19
C LYS A 355 -2.59 -1.50 10.92
N ASP A 356 -2.13 -0.78 11.96
CA ASP A 356 -1.02 0.17 11.84
C ASP A 356 0.30 -0.59 11.61
N ALA A 357 0.48 -1.73 12.28
CA ALA A 357 1.62 -2.63 12.07
C ALA A 357 1.62 -3.26 10.67
N GLU A 358 0.45 -3.70 10.18
CA GLU A 358 0.29 -4.23 8.83
C GLU A 358 0.61 -3.19 7.75
N ALA A 359 0.06 -1.98 7.87
CA ALA A 359 0.35 -0.87 6.95
C ALA A 359 1.83 -0.48 6.98
N THR A 360 2.42 -0.41 8.19
CA THR A 360 3.85 -0.15 8.40
C THR A 360 4.72 -1.19 7.72
N MET A 361 4.41 -2.48 7.91
CA MET A 361 5.11 -3.59 7.27
C MET A 361 5.03 -3.49 5.73
N ALA A 362 3.85 -3.22 5.18
CA ALA A 362 3.69 -3.07 3.73
C ALA A 362 4.51 -1.90 3.17
N LEU A 363 4.48 -0.73 3.81
CA LEU A 363 5.31 0.41 3.42
C LEU A 363 6.81 0.09 3.50
N SER A 364 7.24 -0.60 4.56
CA SER A 364 8.63 -1.03 4.74
C SER A 364 9.08 -2.09 3.74
N LEU A 365 8.14 -2.77 3.07
CA LEU A 365 8.36 -3.67 1.94
C LEU A 365 8.25 -2.98 0.57
N GLY A 366 8.18 -1.65 0.53
CA GLY A 366 8.14 -0.91 -0.75
C GLY A 366 6.76 -0.88 -1.41
N LYS A 367 5.73 -1.44 -0.75
CA LYS A 367 4.43 -1.70 -1.38
C LYS A 367 3.54 -0.46 -1.39
N PRO A 368 2.71 -0.29 -2.44
CA PRO A 368 1.63 0.69 -2.41
C PRO A 368 0.65 0.39 -1.26
N VAL A 369 0.38 1.39 -0.44
CA VAL A 369 -0.59 1.33 0.65
C VAL A 369 -1.67 2.38 0.44
N VAL A 370 -2.93 1.96 0.33
CA VAL A 370 -4.10 2.82 0.22
C VAL A 370 -4.82 2.86 1.57
N ILE A 371 -4.90 4.03 2.19
CA ILE A 371 -5.63 4.26 3.43
C ILE A 371 -6.98 4.88 3.11
N PHE A 372 -8.04 4.13 3.37
CA PHE A 372 -9.41 4.64 3.33
C PHE A 372 -9.81 5.20 4.69
N CYS A 373 -10.06 6.51 4.74
CA CYS A 373 -10.46 7.23 5.95
C CYS A 373 -11.51 8.28 5.60
N ASN A 374 -12.73 8.08 6.08
CA ASN A 374 -13.88 8.98 5.86
C ASN A 374 -13.92 10.17 6.84
N GLU A 375 -13.03 10.21 7.84
CA GLU A 375 -12.92 11.30 8.81
C GLU A 375 -11.86 12.31 8.36
N GLU A 376 -12.29 13.52 7.96
CA GLU A 376 -11.42 14.52 7.34
C GLU A 376 -10.22 14.92 8.23
N GLY A 377 -10.40 14.99 9.55
CA GLY A 377 -9.32 15.28 10.49
C GLY A 377 -8.21 14.21 10.48
N ARG A 378 -8.58 12.92 10.48
CA ARG A 378 -7.61 11.81 10.43
C ARG A 378 -7.02 11.64 9.04
N LYS A 379 -7.79 11.86 7.98
CA LYS A 379 -7.28 11.92 6.61
C LYS A 379 -6.17 12.97 6.47
N LYS A 380 -6.39 14.19 6.97
CA LYS A 380 -5.36 15.23 6.99
C LYS A 380 -4.16 14.82 7.82
N PHE A 381 -4.38 14.18 8.97
CA PHE A 381 -3.30 13.67 9.81
C PHE A 381 -2.41 12.65 9.06
N PHE A 382 -3.00 11.63 8.44
CA PHE A 382 -2.27 10.63 7.65
C PHE A 382 -1.57 11.23 6.43
N LYS A 383 -2.20 12.21 5.77
CA LYS A 383 -1.66 12.79 4.54
C LYS A 383 -0.50 13.76 4.80
N GLU A 384 -0.68 14.67 5.75
CA GLU A 384 0.15 15.87 5.89
C GLU A 384 0.97 15.90 7.18
N VAL A 385 0.40 15.43 8.29
CA VAL A 385 0.94 15.70 9.62
C VAL A 385 1.95 14.64 10.05
N HIS A 386 1.62 13.36 9.89
CA HIS A 386 2.45 12.31 10.48
C HIS A 386 3.64 11.97 9.58
N PRO A 387 4.90 12.18 10.00
CA PRO A 387 6.07 11.88 9.16
C PRO A 387 6.18 10.40 8.82
N LEU A 388 5.76 9.50 9.71
CA LEU A 388 5.80 8.04 9.48
C LEU A 388 4.61 7.51 8.64
N SER A 389 3.76 8.40 8.10
CA SER A 389 2.93 8.04 6.92
C SER A 389 3.79 7.81 5.66
N ARG A 390 5.07 8.19 5.75
CA ARG A 390 6.14 7.92 4.80
C ARG A 390 7.23 7.16 5.54
N LEU A 391 7.31 5.87 5.26
CA LEU A 391 8.38 5.00 5.77
C LEU A 391 9.42 4.81 4.68
N ILE A 392 10.30 3.83 4.84
CA ILE A 392 11.35 3.51 3.89
C ILE A 392 11.29 2.02 3.57
N HIS A 393 11.53 1.67 2.31
CA HIS A 393 11.75 0.29 1.92
C HIS A 393 13.08 -0.19 2.53
N PHE A 394 13.04 -1.13 3.47
CA PHE A 394 14.19 -1.45 4.32
C PHE A 394 15.41 -2.01 3.58
N ASP A 395 15.24 -2.57 2.38
CA ASP A 395 16.37 -3.08 1.60
C ASP A 395 17.06 -1.99 0.78
N THR A 396 16.29 -0.98 0.34
CA THR A 396 16.79 0.04 -0.61
C THR A 396 16.96 1.42 0.01
N GLY A 397 16.31 1.71 1.14
CA GLY A 397 16.24 3.03 1.75
C GLY A 397 15.27 4.00 1.07
N VAL A 398 14.66 3.63 -0.07
CA VAL A 398 13.71 4.49 -0.79
C VAL A 398 12.50 4.80 0.08
N ALA A 399 12.15 6.08 0.21
CA ALA A 399 10.96 6.51 0.95
C ALA A 399 9.68 5.95 0.29
N VAL A 400 8.68 5.56 1.09
CA VAL A 400 7.41 4.99 0.61
C VAL A 400 6.27 5.67 1.36
N GLY A 401 5.47 6.45 0.65
CA GLY A 401 4.31 7.14 1.20
C GLY A 401 3.00 6.42 0.95
N ALA A 402 2.08 6.51 1.93
CA ALA A 402 0.72 6.01 1.80
C ALA A 402 -0.17 6.95 0.95
N LEU A 403 -1.12 6.36 0.24
CA LEU A 403 -2.15 7.02 -0.55
C LEU A 403 -3.42 7.13 0.29
N VAL A 404 -3.85 8.35 0.63
CA VAL A 404 -4.95 8.56 1.58
C VAL A 404 -6.17 9.12 0.86
N THR A 405 -7.31 8.46 0.98
CA THR A 405 -8.58 8.91 0.38
C THR A 405 -9.78 8.64 1.30
N SER A 406 -10.86 9.36 1.07
CA SER A 406 -12.17 9.18 1.72
C SER A 406 -13.21 8.59 0.77
N SER A 407 -12.81 8.19 -0.44
CA SER A 407 -13.68 7.71 -1.51
C SER A 407 -13.35 6.26 -1.84
N GLU A 408 -14.33 5.35 -1.72
CA GLU A 408 -14.17 3.95 -2.12
C GLU A 408 -13.88 3.82 -3.62
N ARG A 409 -14.45 4.72 -4.43
CA ARG A 409 -14.17 4.79 -5.88
C ARG A 409 -12.69 5.08 -6.15
N ASP A 410 -12.09 5.94 -5.34
CA ASP A 410 -10.66 6.26 -5.47
C ASP A 410 -9.81 5.07 -5.04
N VAL A 411 -10.24 4.29 -4.03
CA VAL A 411 -9.57 3.03 -3.67
C VAL A 411 -9.56 2.08 -4.88
N SER A 412 -10.71 1.87 -5.53
CA SER A 412 -10.79 1.03 -6.73
C SER A 412 -9.94 1.57 -7.89
N GLU A 413 -9.93 2.89 -8.10
CA GLU A 413 -9.08 3.54 -9.12
C GLU A 413 -7.59 3.33 -8.85
N LEU A 414 -7.14 3.52 -7.61
CA LEU A 414 -5.74 3.36 -7.23
C LEU A 414 -5.28 1.91 -7.36
N LEU A 415 -6.10 0.95 -6.96
CA LEU A 415 -5.83 -0.47 -7.16
C LEU A 415 -5.74 -0.81 -8.65
N TYR A 416 -6.70 -0.34 -9.46
CA TYR A 416 -6.71 -0.55 -10.89
C TYR A 416 -5.44 0.01 -11.53
N ARG A 417 -5.07 1.26 -11.22
CA ARG A 417 -3.86 1.90 -11.74
C ARG A 417 -2.59 1.18 -11.30
N THR A 418 -2.54 0.73 -10.05
CA THR A 418 -1.40 -0.01 -9.53
C THR A 418 -1.22 -1.32 -10.31
N LEU A 419 -2.27 -2.13 -10.39
CA LEU A 419 -2.21 -3.47 -10.99
C LEU A 419 -2.15 -3.48 -12.51
N THR A 420 -2.44 -2.34 -13.16
CA THR A 420 -2.35 -2.19 -14.63
C THR A 420 -1.21 -1.28 -15.08
N ASN A 421 -0.36 -0.83 -14.16
CA ASN A 421 0.76 0.08 -14.42
C ASN A 421 0.31 1.40 -15.07
N LYS A 422 -0.79 1.98 -14.56
CA LYS A 422 -1.36 3.26 -15.00
C LYS A 422 -1.33 4.33 -13.90
N MET A 423 -0.42 4.19 -12.94
CA MET A 423 -0.22 5.23 -11.93
C MET A 423 0.19 6.55 -12.58
N GLN A 424 -0.17 7.67 -11.96
CA GLN A 424 0.11 9.01 -12.46
C GLN A 424 0.75 9.84 -11.37
N TYR A 425 1.84 10.52 -11.70
CA TYR A 425 2.65 11.23 -10.72
C TYR A 425 2.87 12.69 -11.07
N VAL A 426 2.91 13.51 -10.02
CA VAL A 426 3.24 14.93 -10.08
C VAL A 426 4.57 15.14 -9.37
N LEU A 427 5.56 15.64 -10.10
CA LEU A 427 6.85 16.06 -9.57
C LEU A 427 6.73 17.50 -9.09
N GLU A 428 7.19 17.77 -7.87
CA GLU A 428 7.28 19.10 -7.31
C GLU A 428 8.67 19.31 -6.71
N GLN A 429 9.13 20.56 -6.73
CA GLN A 429 10.33 20.99 -6.04
C GLN A 429 9.97 22.10 -5.06
N ARG A 430 10.18 21.88 -3.77
CA ARG A 430 9.92 22.91 -2.74
C ARG A 430 11.04 23.93 -2.68
N GLU A 431 12.26 23.43 -2.74
CA GLU A 431 13.52 24.16 -2.74
C GLU A 431 14.49 23.44 -3.67
N PRO A 432 15.52 24.11 -4.23
CA PRO A 432 16.52 23.45 -5.05
C PRO A 432 17.06 22.17 -4.38
N GLY A 433 16.91 21.03 -5.06
CA GLY A 433 17.31 19.70 -4.58
C GLY A 433 16.30 18.98 -3.67
N TYR A 434 15.29 19.67 -3.14
CA TYR A 434 14.20 19.06 -2.34
C TYR A 434 13.05 18.69 -3.27
N LEU A 435 13.06 17.43 -3.72
CA LEU A 435 12.06 16.91 -4.66
C LEU A 435 11.00 16.10 -3.93
N ILE A 436 9.77 16.26 -4.40
CA ILE A 436 8.61 15.52 -3.93
C ILE A 436 7.94 14.89 -5.14
N LEU A 437 7.64 13.60 -5.04
CA LEU A 437 6.76 12.91 -5.96
C LEU A 437 5.41 12.70 -5.30
N LYS A 438 4.34 13.16 -5.94
CA LYS A 438 2.97 12.95 -5.48
C LYS A 438 2.20 12.06 -6.42
N GLU A 439 1.28 11.27 -5.88
CA GLU A 439 0.25 10.61 -6.67
C GLU A 439 -0.84 11.63 -7.05
N LYS A 440 -1.23 11.66 -8.32
CA LYS A 440 -2.06 12.73 -8.91
C LYS A 440 -3.49 12.77 -8.36
N LEU A 441 -4.15 11.63 -8.14
CA LEU A 441 -5.53 11.55 -7.68
C LEU A 441 -5.68 12.03 -6.22
N THR A 442 -4.81 11.55 -5.34
CA THR A 442 -4.86 11.80 -3.89
C THR A 442 -4.04 13.02 -3.47
N ASN A 443 -3.12 13.48 -4.32
CA ASN A 443 -2.11 14.50 -3.99
C ASN A 443 -1.27 14.11 -2.74
N CYS A 444 -1.11 12.81 -2.50
CA CYS A 444 -0.28 12.27 -1.42
C CYS A 444 1.17 12.18 -1.86
N ILE A 445 2.10 12.52 -0.97
CA ILE A 445 3.54 12.36 -1.20
C ILE A 445 3.88 10.87 -1.15
N VAL A 446 4.35 10.32 -2.27
CA VAL A 446 4.72 8.90 -2.39
C VAL A 446 6.22 8.68 -2.32
N ARG A 447 7.04 9.63 -2.78
CA ARG A 447 8.51 9.61 -2.72
C ARG A 447 9.03 11.02 -2.43
N LEU A 448 10.24 11.11 -1.90
CA LEU A 448 10.92 12.40 -1.69
C LEU A 448 12.44 12.25 -1.77
N GLN A 449 13.10 13.35 -2.07
CA GLN A 449 14.54 13.56 -1.93
C GLN A 449 14.76 14.80 -1.06
N THR A 450 15.66 14.71 -0.09
CA THR A 450 16.06 15.85 0.74
C THR A 450 17.19 16.65 0.10
N ASN A 451 17.21 17.97 0.32
CA ASN A 451 18.31 18.86 -0.03
C ASN A 451 19.33 19.04 1.12
N ASP A 452 19.10 18.42 2.28
CA ASP A 452 20.06 18.40 3.39
C ASP A 452 21.23 17.46 3.04
N ASP A 453 22.40 18.05 2.79
CA ASP A 453 23.60 17.33 2.37
C ASP A 453 24.06 16.29 3.41
N TYR A 454 24.03 16.64 4.70
CA TYR A 454 24.52 15.74 5.75
C TYR A 454 23.60 14.53 5.90
N LEU A 455 22.28 14.76 5.92
CA LEU A 455 21.28 13.69 5.96
C LEU A 455 21.38 12.82 4.71
N ARG A 456 21.42 13.42 3.52
CA ARG A 456 21.50 12.71 2.24
C ARG A 456 22.72 11.80 2.20
N GLU A 457 23.91 12.33 2.45
CA GLU A 457 25.15 11.56 2.37
C GLU A 457 25.20 10.49 3.46
N THR A 458 24.83 10.80 4.70
CA THR A 458 24.81 9.81 5.79
C THR A 458 23.83 8.67 5.51
N PHE A 459 22.64 9.00 5.03
CA PHE A 459 21.59 8.03 4.73
C PHE A 459 21.98 7.10 3.58
N TRP A 460 22.39 7.65 2.44
CA TRP A 460 22.73 6.84 1.26
C TRP A 460 24.05 6.06 1.44
N ASN A 461 25.02 6.58 2.19
CA ASN A 461 26.22 5.80 2.53
C ASN A 461 25.89 4.53 3.32
N TYR A 462 24.89 4.56 4.21
CA TYR A 462 24.44 3.38 4.94
C TYR A 462 23.82 2.33 4.00
N TYR A 463 22.93 2.74 3.10
CA TYR A 463 22.23 1.82 2.18
C TYR A 463 23.12 1.30 1.06
N HIS A 464 23.97 2.14 0.45
CA HIS A 464 24.88 1.71 -0.61
C HIS A 464 25.95 0.71 -0.10
N HIS A 465 26.43 0.87 1.14
CA HIS A 465 27.40 -0.05 1.72
C HIS A 465 26.83 -1.48 1.90
N LYS A 466 25.52 -1.63 2.15
CA LYS A 466 24.89 -2.96 2.26
C LYS A 466 24.80 -3.67 0.91
N LEU A 467 24.41 -2.97 -0.15
CA LEU A 467 24.30 -3.54 -1.51
C LEU A 467 25.63 -4.13 -2.00
N HIS A 468 26.76 -3.47 -1.69
CA HIS A 468 28.08 -3.96 -2.06
C HIS A 468 28.55 -5.20 -1.27
N ARG A 469 27.99 -5.49 -0.09
CA ARG A 469 28.33 -6.72 0.66
C ARG A 469 27.60 -7.94 0.13
N VAL A 470 26.30 -7.80 -0.18
CA VAL A 470 25.48 -8.91 -0.71
C VAL A 470 26.06 -9.45 -2.02
N ASN A 471 26.47 -8.56 -2.95
CA ASN A 471 27.07 -8.98 -4.22
C ASN A 471 28.46 -9.65 -4.06
N LYS A 472 29.22 -9.37 -3.01
CA LYS A 472 30.53 -10.03 -2.79
C LYS A 472 30.39 -11.44 -2.25
N ASP A 473 29.39 -11.68 -1.39
CA ASP A 473 29.17 -12.99 -0.79
C ASP A 473 28.59 -13.99 -1.82
N GLU A 474 27.80 -13.52 -2.79
CA GLU A 474 27.31 -14.34 -3.92
C GLU A 474 28.39 -14.68 -4.95
N ILE A 475 29.45 -13.87 -5.08
CA ILE A 475 30.61 -14.18 -5.94
C ILE A 475 31.57 -15.19 -5.25
N SER A 476 31.43 -15.39 -3.94
CA SER A 476 32.27 -16.29 -3.14
C SER A 476 31.68 -17.70 -2.93
N LYS A 477 30.48 -17.96 -3.46
CA LYS A 477 29.83 -19.27 -3.50
C LYS A 477 29.77 -19.77 -4.93
#